data_AF-A0A0L8G069-F1
#
_entry.id   AF-A0A0L8G069-F1
#
_cell.length_a   1.000
_cell.length_b   1.000
_cell.length_c   1.000
_cell.angle_alpha   90.00
_cell.angle_beta   90.00
_cell.angle_gamma   90.00
#
_symmetry.space_group_name_H-M   'P 1'
#
loop_
_entity.id
_entity.type
_entity.pdbx_description
1 polymer ?
#
loop_
_entity_poly.entity_id
_entity_poly.type
_entity_poly.pdbx_seq_one_letter_code
_entity_poly.pdbx_strand_id
1 'polypeptide(L)'
;KKCEVLMQTVFSLEQMCCVDRECQKCGVTEPVDEVFADANEGSMVSYYQWVTGKDKRVRKQLQECTIAEAKEDLVVLLQLFSRYIYDIKRQFAELKFLKENLKTGVVIIQEDFSENFQLKHQKEETRSTPTAPAVPVVPGSPNGITVHVEQYYAVDCLHQFYIGRALEHVSGCMIKFKFLHRSVDAGINTFNWLRRDDINTCHKYNVIYGPIQLVGTGSFTVVELENIKKASALLIKNHCK
;
A
#
# COMPACT_ATOMS: atom_id res chain seq x y z
N LYS A 1 -3.87 -8.25 19.18
CA LYS A 1 -4.04 -7.18 20.19
C LYS A 1 -4.38 -5.81 19.59
N LYS A 2 -3.47 -5.02 18.98
CA LYS A 2 -3.83 -3.65 18.51
C LYS A 2 -4.93 -3.59 17.41
N CYS A 3 -5.02 -4.56 16.51
CA CYS A 3 -6.12 -4.63 15.51
C CYS A 3 -7.48 -5.07 16.08
N GLU A 4 -7.52 -5.77 17.22
CA GLU A 4 -8.79 -6.25 17.80
C GLU A 4 -9.62 -5.10 18.37
N VAL A 5 -8.94 -4.12 18.99
CA VAL A 5 -9.58 -2.92 19.55
C VAL A 5 -10.38 -2.16 18.50
N LEU A 6 -9.83 -1.98 17.29
CA LEU A 6 -10.53 -1.31 16.20
C LEU A 6 -11.75 -2.13 15.73
N MET A 7 -11.63 -3.44 15.64
CA MET A 7 -12.69 -4.34 15.15
C MET A 7 -13.85 -4.52 16.13
N GLN A 8 -13.63 -4.27 17.42
CA GLN A 8 -14.61 -4.37 18.52
C GLN A 8 -15.51 -3.13 18.67
N THR A 9 -15.24 -2.05 17.94
CA THR A 9 -15.89 -0.74 18.16
C THR A 9 -17.19 -0.51 17.38
N VAL A 10 -17.64 -1.45 16.55
CA VAL A 10 -18.95 -1.39 15.87
C VAL A 10 -19.81 -2.55 16.38
N PHE A 11 -20.69 -2.23 17.32
CA PHE A 11 -21.53 -3.21 18.04
C PHE A 11 -22.73 -3.69 17.21
N SER A 12 -23.32 -2.83 16.37
CA SER A 12 -24.43 -3.15 15.48
C SER A 12 -24.17 -2.61 14.08
N LEU A 13 -24.49 -3.41 13.06
CA LEU A 13 -24.49 -3.02 11.64
C LEU A 13 -25.87 -2.54 11.17
N GLU A 14 -26.86 -2.50 12.06
CA GLU A 14 -28.23 -2.12 11.73
C GLU A 14 -28.58 -0.72 12.26
N GLN A 15 -27.83 -0.23 13.24
CA GLN A 15 -28.05 1.06 13.88
C GLN A 15 -27.01 2.09 13.42
N MET A 16 -27.45 3.17 12.75
CA MET A 16 -26.55 4.23 12.28
C MET A 16 -25.80 4.95 13.41
N CYS A 17 -26.40 5.09 14.59
CA CYS A 17 -25.70 5.64 15.74
C CYS A 17 -24.50 4.79 16.20
N CYS A 18 -24.46 3.49 15.90
CA CYS A 18 -23.29 2.63 16.14
C CYS A 18 -22.22 2.79 15.05
N VAL A 19 -22.65 3.06 13.81
CA VAL A 19 -21.76 3.30 12.66
C VAL A 19 -21.05 4.64 12.78
N ASP A 20 -21.76 5.66 13.26
CA ASP A 20 -21.23 7.00 13.50
C ASP A 20 -20.56 7.16 14.88
N ARG A 21 -20.56 6.09 15.70
CA ARG A 21 -20.05 6.08 17.08
C ARG A 21 -20.63 7.16 17.99
N GLU A 22 -21.89 7.51 17.77
CA GLU A 22 -22.67 8.40 18.62
C GLU A 22 -23.36 7.65 19.78
N CYS A 23 -23.20 6.32 19.86
CA CYS A 23 -23.78 5.50 20.91
C CYS A 23 -22.86 5.37 22.14
N GLN A 24 -23.43 5.38 23.35
CA GLN A 24 -22.68 5.27 24.63
C GLN A 24 -21.85 3.98 24.77
N LYS A 25 -22.11 2.94 23.97
CA LYS A 25 -21.42 1.64 24.02
C LYS A 25 -20.30 1.44 22.98
N CYS A 26 -20.21 2.32 21.98
CA CYS A 26 -19.31 2.18 20.83
C CYS A 26 -18.19 3.25 20.80
N GLY A 27 -17.93 3.86 21.96
CA GLY A 27 -16.91 4.89 22.11
C GLY A 27 -15.49 4.34 21.94
N VAL A 28 -14.60 5.18 21.43
CA VAL A 28 -13.15 4.91 21.38
C VAL A 28 -12.38 5.58 22.51
N THR A 29 -13.07 6.32 23.37
CA THR A 29 -12.47 7.07 24.47
C THR A 29 -11.76 6.14 25.44
N GLU A 30 -12.43 5.09 25.95
CA GLU A 30 -11.82 4.13 26.89
C GLU A 30 -10.56 3.44 26.30
N PRO A 31 -10.58 2.84 25.09
CA PRO A 31 -9.35 2.28 24.51
C PRO A 31 -8.25 3.31 24.24
N VAL A 32 -8.61 4.56 23.91
CA VAL A 32 -7.63 5.63 23.71
C VAL A 32 -7.04 6.05 25.06
N ASP A 33 -7.84 6.15 26.11
CA ASP A 33 -7.38 6.43 27.48
C ASP A 33 -6.38 5.37 27.94
N GLU A 34 -6.63 4.09 27.68
CA GLU A 34 -5.69 3.00 27.97
C GLU A 34 -4.36 3.15 27.23
N VAL A 35 -4.38 3.59 25.96
CA VAL A 35 -3.16 3.81 25.17
C VAL A 35 -2.29 4.94 25.74
N PHE A 36 -2.91 5.94 26.38
CA PHE A 36 -2.24 7.09 26.96
C PHE A 36 -2.18 7.05 28.50
N ALA A 37 -2.48 5.92 29.14
CA ALA A 37 -2.61 5.83 30.60
C ALA A 37 -1.36 6.27 31.36
N ASP A 38 -0.18 5.98 30.82
CA ASP A 38 1.11 6.34 31.43
C ASP A 38 1.68 7.68 30.93
N ALA A 39 0.93 8.41 30.10
CA ALA A 39 1.40 9.62 29.44
C ALA A 39 1.04 10.87 30.24
N ASN A 40 2.00 11.79 30.40
CA ASN A 40 1.72 13.10 30.98
C ASN A 40 1.10 14.02 29.93
N GLU A 41 -0.19 14.32 30.07
CA GLU A 41 -1.01 15.11 29.14
C GLU A 41 -0.41 16.47 28.75
N GLY A 42 0.34 17.11 29.65
CA GLY A 42 1.00 18.40 29.39
C GLY A 42 2.32 18.32 28.61
N SER A 43 2.80 17.11 28.31
CA SER A 43 4.07 16.93 27.60
C SER A 43 3.92 17.27 26.12
N MET A 44 4.95 17.88 25.54
CA MET A 44 5.00 18.13 24.10
C MET A 44 5.38 16.86 23.33
N VAL A 45 4.69 16.67 22.21
CA VAL A 45 4.91 15.59 21.26
C VAL A 45 4.93 16.19 19.86
N SER A 46 5.79 15.64 19.01
CA SER A 46 5.82 15.97 17.60
C SER A 46 5.59 14.73 16.76
N TYR A 47 4.67 14.81 15.80
CA TYR A 47 4.46 13.75 14.82
C TYR A 47 4.25 14.34 13.44
N TYR A 48 4.57 13.56 12.41
CA TYR A 48 4.27 14.00 11.06
C TYR A 48 2.84 13.63 10.66
N GLN A 49 2.12 14.61 10.10
CA GLN A 49 0.77 14.46 9.58
C GLN A 49 0.71 14.94 8.12
N TRP A 50 -0.11 14.28 7.31
CA TRP A 50 -0.41 14.76 5.98
C TRP A 50 -1.52 15.82 6.07
N VAL A 51 -1.22 17.02 5.61
CA VAL A 51 -2.13 18.16 5.61
C VAL A 51 -2.40 18.56 4.17
N THR A 52 -3.67 18.76 3.83
CA THR A 52 -4.08 19.32 2.53
C THR A 52 -3.90 20.83 2.58
N GLY A 53 -2.93 21.34 1.84
CA GLY A 53 -2.69 22.78 1.72
C GLY A 53 -3.85 23.48 0.99
N LYS A 54 -3.91 24.81 1.12
CA LYS A 54 -4.89 25.66 0.40
C LYS A 54 -4.81 25.49 -1.13
N ASP A 55 -3.67 25.05 -1.64
CA ASP A 55 -3.42 24.71 -3.03
C ASP A 55 -3.94 23.31 -3.44
N LYS A 56 -4.70 22.65 -2.56
CA LYS A 56 -5.19 21.27 -2.69
C LYS A 56 -4.09 20.21 -2.79
N ARG A 57 -2.83 20.57 -2.52
CA ARG A 57 -1.72 19.61 -2.50
C ARG A 57 -1.56 19.07 -1.09
N VAL A 58 -1.44 17.75 -0.98
CA VAL A 58 -1.19 17.10 0.30
C VAL A 58 0.31 17.10 0.58
N ARG A 59 0.72 17.57 1.76
CA ARG A 59 2.12 17.62 2.18
C ARG A 59 2.26 17.05 3.59
N LYS A 60 3.36 16.34 3.84
CA LYS A 60 3.71 15.86 5.18
C LYS A 60 4.29 17.04 5.96
N GLN A 61 3.63 17.44 7.04
CA GLN A 61 4.04 18.52 7.93
C GLN A 61 4.31 17.95 9.32
N LEU A 62 5.30 18.53 10.00
CA LEU A 62 5.55 18.23 11.42
C LEU A 62 4.50 18.98 12.22
N GLN A 63 3.69 18.25 12.97
CA GLN A 63 2.74 18.78 13.94
C GLN A 63 3.37 18.70 15.32
N GLU A 64 3.33 19.80 16.05
CA GLU A 64 3.74 19.87 17.45
C GLU A 64 2.51 20.21 18.27
N CYS A 65 2.23 19.41 19.29
CA CYS A 65 1.10 19.58 20.18
C CYS A 65 1.39 18.92 21.53
N THR A 66 0.50 19.13 22.49
CA THR A 66 0.50 18.41 23.76
C THR A 66 -0.05 16.99 23.58
N ILE A 67 0.26 16.11 24.52
CA ILE A 67 -0.31 14.76 24.54
C ILE A 67 -1.84 14.81 24.66
N ALA A 68 -2.40 15.76 25.40
CA ALA A 68 -3.85 15.98 25.47
C ALA A 68 -4.46 16.25 24.08
N GLU A 69 -3.88 17.17 23.31
CA GLU A 69 -4.35 17.50 21.96
C GLU A 69 -4.17 16.31 21.00
N ALA A 70 -3.04 15.60 21.08
CA ALA A 70 -2.79 14.41 20.27
C ALA A 70 -3.81 13.28 20.53
N LYS A 71 -4.28 13.17 21.78
CA LYS A 71 -5.29 12.22 22.23
C LYS A 71 -6.67 12.57 21.66
N GLU A 72 -7.08 13.83 21.73
CA GLU A 72 -8.33 14.31 21.10
C GLU A 72 -8.32 14.08 19.59
N ASP A 73 -7.22 14.42 18.91
CA ASP A 73 -7.02 14.18 17.48
C ASP A 73 -7.18 12.70 17.13
N LEU A 74 -6.66 11.79 17.96
CA LEU A 74 -6.77 10.36 17.74
C LEU A 74 -8.22 9.89 17.86
N VAL A 75 -8.98 10.40 18.83
CA VAL A 75 -10.42 10.07 18.99
C VAL A 75 -11.19 10.46 17.73
N VAL A 76 -10.99 11.68 17.22
CA VAL A 76 -11.65 12.18 15.99
C VAL A 76 -11.25 11.33 14.78
N LEU A 77 -9.96 11.03 14.63
CA LEU A 77 -9.49 10.18 13.53
C LEU A 77 -10.12 8.80 13.59
N LEU A 78 -10.17 8.19 14.78
CA LEU A 78 -10.75 6.88 14.95
C LEU A 78 -12.23 6.87 14.61
N GLN A 79 -13.01 7.92 14.89
CA GLN A 79 -14.41 8.01 14.46
C GLN A 79 -14.55 7.83 12.94
N LEU A 80 -13.66 8.38 12.11
CA LEU A 80 -13.71 8.15 10.65
C LEU A 80 -13.48 6.68 10.26
N PHE A 81 -12.71 5.93 11.05
CA PHE A 81 -12.49 4.50 10.82
C PHE A 81 -13.73 3.63 11.08
N SER A 82 -14.71 4.09 11.86
CA SER A 82 -15.90 3.28 12.16
C SER A 82 -16.75 3.02 10.93
N ARG A 83 -16.99 4.07 10.13
CA ARG A 83 -17.69 3.99 8.85
C ARG A 83 -16.99 3.05 7.89
N TYR A 84 -15.66 3.11 7.83
CA TYR A 84 -14.87 2.20 7.02
C TYR A 84 -15.03 0.73 7.44
N ILE A 85 -14.94 0.44 8.75
CA ILE A 85 -15.14 -0.93 9.26
C ILE A 85 -16.58 -1.40 9.00
N TYR A 86 -17.55 -0.51 9.14
CA TYR A 86 -18.93 -0.79 8.78
C TYR A 86 -19.08 -1.16 7.31
N ASP A 87 -18.57 -0.33 6.40
CA ASP A 87 -18.66 -0.55 4.95
C ASP A 87 -18.03 -1.90 4.56
N ILE A 88 -16.85 -2.21 5.10
CA ILE A 88 -16.21 -3.51 4.90
C ILE A 88 -17.12 -4.64 5.37
N LYS A 89 -17.60 -4.59 6.62
CA LYS A 89 -18.45 -5.65 7.18
C LYS A 89 -19.72 -5.85 6.36
N ARG A 90 -20.35 -4.77 5.90
CA ARG A 90 -21.53 -4.77 5.01
C ARG A 90 -21.23 -5.39 3.66
N GLN A 91 -20.15 -4.97 3.00
CA GLN A 91 -19.73 -5.51 1.71
C GLN A 91 -19.42 -7.00 1.79
N PHE A 92 -18.74 -7.45 2.84
CA PHE A 92 -18.46 -8.87 3.05
C PHE A 92 -19.73 -9.69 3.29
N ALA A 93 -20.67 -9.17 4.08
CA ALA A 93 -21.95 -9.83 4.33
C ALA A 93 -22.78 -9.95 3.04
N GLU A 94 -22.85 -8.88 2.26
CA GLU A 94 -23.57 -8.85 0.98
C GLU A 94 -22.93 -9.81 -0.03
N LEU A 95 -21.60 -9.79 -0.17
CA LEU A 95 -20.88 -10.70 -1.06
C LEU A 95 -21.13 -12.16 -0.68
N LYS A 96 -21.15 -12.47 0.62
CA LYS A 96 -21.44 -13.82 1.11
C LYS A 96 -22.87 -14.23 0.71
N PHE A 97 -23.86 -13.38 0.94
CA PHE A 97 -25.24 -13.62 0.54
C PHE A 97 -25.38 -13.85 -0.98
N LEU A 98 -24.75 -13.00 -1.79
CA LEU A 98 -24.78 -13.13 -3.25
C LEU A 98 -24.14 -14.43 -3.74
N LYS A 99 -23.03 -14.85 -3.13
CA LYS A 99 -22.37 -16.14 -3.43
C LYS A 99 -23.27 -17.33 -3.09
N GLU A 100 -23.96 -17.28 -1.95
CA GLU A 100 -24.88 -18.34 -1.52
C GLU A 100 -26.13 -18.45 -2.40
N ASN A 101 -26.55 -17.36 -3.06
CA ASN A 101 -27.76 -17.29 -3.88
C ASN A 101 -27.48 -17.11 -5.38
N LEU A 102 -26.26 -17.41 -5.84
CA LEU A 102 -25.84 -17.16 -7.21
C LEU A 102 -26.55 -18.11 -8.19
N LYS A 103 -27.30 -17.53 -9.13
CA LYS A 103 -28.00 -18.28 -10.17
C LYS A 103 -27.03 -18.78 -11.25
N THR A 104 -27.31 -19.95 -11.83
CA THR A 104 -26.54 -20.50 -12.95
C THR A 104 -26.48 -19.51 -14.11
N GLY A 105 -25.28 -19.28 -14.65
CA GLY A 105 -25.04 -18.35 -15.75
C GLY A 105 -24.87 -16.88 -15.34
N VAL A 106 -24.91 -16.58 -14.04
CA VAL A 106 -24.64 -15.24 -13.50
C VAL A 106 -23.24 -15.22 -12.87
N VAL A 107 -22.52 -14.12 -13.06
CA VAL A 107 -21.22 -13.86 -12.43
C VAL A 107 -21.33 -12.69 -11.46
N ILE A 108 -20.57 -12.76 -10.36
CA ILE A 108 -20.42 -11.65 -9.42
C ILE A 108 -19.09 -10.97 -9.73
N ILE A 109 -19.14 -9.67 -10.01
CA ILE A 109 -17.95 -8.84 -10.17
C ILE A 109 -17.87 -7.94 -8.93
N GLN A 110 -16.82 -8.12 -8.14
CA GLN A 110 -16.52 -7.25 -7.01
C GLN A 110 -15.47 -6.25 -7.47
N GLU A 111 -15.90 -5.00 -7.67
CA GLU A 111 -14.99 -3.88 -7.94
C GLU A 111 -14.57 -3.25 -6.60
N ASP A 112 -13.31 -3.43 -6.23
CA ASP A 112 -12.74 -2.75 -5.06
C ASP A 112 -12.20 -1.38 -5.50
N PHE A 113 -12.96 -0.33 -5.19
CA PHE A 113 -12.48 1.04 -5.32
C PHE A 113 -11.50 1.35 -4.19
N SER A 114 -10.21 1.20 -4.49
CA SER A 114 -9.11 1.73 -3.67
C SER A 114 -9.08 3.27 -3.55
N GLU A 115 -10.16 3.94 -3.94
CA GLU A 115 -10.34 5.40 -3.94
C GLU A 115 -11.23 5.94 -2.81
N ASN A 116 -11.95 5.09 -2.05
CA ASN A 116 -12.56 5.53 -0.78
C ASN A 116 -11.54 5.84 0.33
N PHE A 117 -10.25 5.78 0.01
CA PHE A 117 -9.16 6.16 0.88
C PHE A 117 -9.02 7.69 0.98
N GLN A 118 -9.99 8.37 1.59
CA GLN A 118 -9.69 9.61 2.32
C GLN A 118 -8.93 9.31 3.64
N LEU A 119 -8.95 8.05 4.07
CA LEU A 119 -8.16 7.47 5.17
C LEU A 119 -6.66 7.24 4.81
N LYS A 120 -6.17 7.76 3.68
CA LYS A 120 -4.78 7.59 3.18
C LYS A 120 -3.70 8.29 4.02
N HIS A 121 -4.05 8.94 5.12
CA HIS A 121 -3.20 9.88 5.86
C HIS A 121 -3.02 9.48 7.32
N GLN A 122 -2.57 8.26 7.59
CA GLN A 122 -2.13 7.90 8.93
C GLN A 122 -0.67 8.31 9.20
N LYS A 123 -0.42 8.67 10.46
CA LYS A 123 0.85 9.07 11.06
C LYS A 123 1.81 7.87 11.04
N GLU A 124 3.05 8.04 10.57
CA GLU A 124 4.02 6.94 10.41
C GLU A 124 5.42 7.37 10.91
N GLU A 125 5.99 6.59 11.84
CA GLU A 125 7.31 6.74 12.46
C GLU A 125 8.25 5.61 11.98
N THR A 126 9.44 5.92 11.44
CA THR A 126 10.51 4.91 11.30
C THR A 126 11.92 5.52 11.11
N ARG A 127 12.93 4.83 11.67
CA ARG A 127 14.38 5.17 11.72
C ARG A 127 15.18 4.29 10.75
N SER A 128 16.33 4.76 10.22
CA SER A 128 17.00 4.24 9.00
C SER A 128 18.44 3.69 9.17
N THR A 129 18.87 2.78 8.27
CA THR A 129 20.29 2.33 8.04
C THR A 129 20.54 1.84 6.59
N PRO A 130 21.80 1.81 6.06
CA PRO A 130 22.15 1.82 4.63
C PRO A 130 22.60 0.49 3.98
N THR A 131 22.57 0.43 2.63
CA THR A 131 22.74 -0.75 1.74
C THR A 131 24.00 -0.69 0.85
N ALA A 132 24.54 -1.85 0.44
CA ALA A 132 25.71 -2.05 -0.44
C ALA A 132 25.35 -2.52 -1.89
N PRO A 133 26.28 -2.54 -2.89
CA PRO A 133 25.96 -2.57 -4.34
C PRO A 133 26.10 -3.95 -5.04
N ALA A 134 25.50 -4.11 -6.23
CA ALA A 134 25.54 -5.34 -7.05
C ALA A 134 25.76 -5.12 -8.57
N VAL A 135 26.29 -6.15 -9.26
CA VAL A 135 26.84 -6.24 -10.64
C VAL A 135 25.81 -6.80 -11.68
N PRO A 136 25.89 -6.51 -13.00
CA PRO A 136 24.85 -6.83 -14.00
C PRO A 136 25.16 -8.00 -14.97
N VAL A 137 24.11 -8.68 -15.51
CA VAL A 137 24.17 -9.75 -16.54
C VAL A 137 23.04 -9.59 -17.60
N VAL A 138 23.30 -10.06 -18.83
CA VAL A 138 22.64 -9.84 -20.15
C VAL A 138 21.45 -10.81 -20.45
N PRO A 139 20.48 -10.49 -21.35
CA PRO A 139 19.16 -11.13 -21.39
C PRO A 139 19.02 -12.28 -22.41
N GLY A 140 18.30 -13.34 -22.03
CA GLY A 140 17.80 -14.37 -22.94
C GLY A 140 16.94 -15.44 -22.25
N SER A 141 15.69 -15.58 -22.73
CA SER A 141 14.66 -16.58 -22.37
C SER A 141 13.76 -16.30 -21.16
N PRO A 142 12.41 -16.32 -21.31
CA PRO A 142 11.46 -16.14 -20.21
C PRO A 142 11.44 -17.30 -19.19
N ASN A 143 12.22 -18.36 -19.42
CA ASN A 143 12.42 -19.47 -18.46
C ASN A 143 13.81 -19.49 -17.79
N GLY A 144 14.68 -18.50 -18.08
CA GLY A 144 16.09 -18.52 -17.67
C GLY A 144 16.52 -17.44 -16.67
N ILE A 145 15.63 -16.50 -16.31
CA ILE A 145 16.01 -15.39 -15.44
C ILE A 145 16.11 -15.92 -14.00
N THR A 146 17.36 -16.06 -13.54
CA THR A 146 17.65 -16.33 -12.13
C THR A 146 17.61 -15.02 -11.36
N VAL A 147 16.77 -14.96 -10.34
CA VAL A 147 16.55 -13.75 -9.56
C VAL A 147 17.44 -13.73 -8.33
N HIS A 148 18.27 -12.70 -8.23
CA HIS A 148 19.15 -12.42 -7.11
C HIS A 148 18.56 -11.30 -6.25
N VAL A 149 18.62 -11.48 -4.93
CA VAL A 149 18.17 -10.50 -3.95
C VAL A 149 19.00 -9.21 -4.08
N GLU A 150 18.37 -8.06 -3.79
CA GLU A 150 18.88 -6.70 -3.95
C GLU A 150 19.17 -6.25 -5.40
N GLN A 151 18.80 -7.06 -6.41
CA GLN A 151 18.86 -6.66 -7.81
C GLN A 151 17.49 -6.22 -8.36
N TYR A 152 17.51 -5.43 -9.42
CA TYR A 152 16.31 -4.87 -10.05
C TYR A 152 15.89 -5.66 -11.28
N TYR A 153 14.58 -5.87 -11.43
CA TYR A 153 14.00 -6.64 -12.51
C TYR A 153 12.71 -5.98 -13.02
N ALA A 154 12.37 -6.24 -14.26
CA ALA A 154 11.05 -5.92 -14.80
C ALA A 154 10.13 -7.10 -14.51
N VAL A 155 9.02 -6.81 -13.84
CA VAL A 155 8.02 -7.79 -13.43
C VAL A 155 6.69 -7.46 -14.10
N ASP A 156 6.07 -8.45 -14.73
CA ASP A 156 4.76 -8.34 -15.35
C ASP A 156 3.64 -8.50 -14.31
N CYS A 157 2.74 -7.52 -14.33
CA CYS A 157 1.58 -7.45 -13.45
C CYS A 157 0.34 -7.23 -14.32
N LEU A 158 -0.25 -8.35 -14.77
CA LEU A 158 -1.52 -8.50 -15.49
C LEU A 158 -1.58 -7.82 -16.88
N HIS A 159 -1.12 -6.58 -17.06
CA HIS A 159 -1.09 -5.87 -18.34
C HIS A 159 0.01 -4.80 -18.46
N GLN A 160 0.80 -4.60 -17.41
CA GLN A 160 1.89 -3.62 -17.40
C GLN A 160 3.09 -4.20 -16.65
N PHE A 161 4.28 -3.77 -17.06
CA PHE A 161 5.49 -4.11 -16.33
C PHE A 161 5.85 -3.02 -15.31
N TYR A 162 6.42 -3.45 -14.20
CA TYR A 162 6.94 -2.61 -13.14
C TYR A 162 8.41 -2.94 -12.90
N ILE A 163 9.20 -1.96 -12.46
CA ILE A 163 10.59 -2.20 -12.07
C ILE A 163 10.61 -2.47 -10.57
N GLY A 164 11.03 -3.65 -10.17
CA GLY A 164 11.07 -4.06 -8.77
C GLY A 164 12.45 -4.52 -8.33
N ARG A 165 12.85 -4.18 -7.10
CA ARG A 165 14.00 -4.75 -6.41
C ARG A 165 13.60 -6.02 -5.69
N ALA A 166 14.26 -7.13 -5.97
CA ALA A 166 14.04 -8.39 -5.25
C ALA A 166 14.52 -8.24 -3.80
N LEU A 167 13.66 -8.56 -2.83
CA LEU A 167 13.96 -8.45 -1.40
C LEU A 167 14.31 -9.81 -0.78
N GLU A 168 13.51 -10.83 -1.08
CA GLU A 168 13.69 -12.17 -0.52
C GLU A 168 13.00 -13.22 -1.39
N HIS A 169 13.55 -14.43 -1.36
CA HIS A 169 12.87 -15.64 -1.85
C HIS A 169 11.97 -16.14 -0.72
N VAL A 170 10.65 -16.21 -0.95
CA VAL A 170 9.69 -16.53 0.11
C VAL A 170 9.50 -18.04 0.24
N SER A 171 8.97 -18.69 -0.80
CA SER A 171 8.76 -20.14 -0.84
C SER A 171 8.57 -20.63 -2.27
N GLY A 172 9.21 -21.75 -2.63
CA GLY A 172 9.07 -22.36 -3.96
C GLY A 172 9.54 -21.43 -5.08
N CYS A 173 8.61 -20.96 -5.90
CA CYS A 173 8.87 -20.08 -7.06
C CYS A 173 8.41 -18.62 -6.82
N MET A 174 8.15 -18.23 -5.58
CA MET A 174 7.65 -16.90 -5.21
C MET A 174 8.77 -16.00 -4.68
N ILE A 175 8.81 -14.77 -5.19
CA ILE A 175 9.83 -13.78 -4.87
C ILE A 175 9.13 -12.49 -4.45
N LYS A 176 9.59 -11.89 -3.36
CA LYS A 176 9.09 -10.62 -2.86
C LYS A 176 9.85 -9.48 -3.51
N PHE A 177 9.14 -8.55 -4.11
CA PHE A 177 9.70 -7.37 -4.77
C PHE A 177 9.22 -6.10 -4.09
N LYS A 178 10.08 -5.09 -4.03
CA LYS A 178 9.70 -3.69 -3.78
C LYS A 178 9.72 -2.93 -5.10
N PHE A 179 8.62 -2.29 -5.48
CA PHE A 179 8.46 -1.64 -6.77
C PHE A 179 8.82 -0.17 -6.75
N LEU A 180 9.41 0.28 -7.86
CA LEU A 180 9.61 1.67 -8.19
C LEU A 180 8.37 2.22 -8.88
N HIS A 181 8.01 3.44 -8.53
CA HIS A 181 6.96 4.17 -9.23
C HIS A 181 7.52 4.86 -10.47
N ARG A 182 6.91 4.58 -11.62
CA ARG A 182 7.22 5.30 -12.85
C ARG A 182 6.58 6.69 -12.82
N SER A 183 7.38 7.71 -13.06
CA SER A 183 6.99 9.09 -13.33
C SER A 183 7.55 9.54 -14.69
N VAL A 184 7.04 10.66 -15.20
CA VAL A 184 7.56 11.29 -16.41
C VAL A 184 8.01 12.70 -16.06
N ASP A 185 9.32 12.89 -15.95
CA ASP A 185 9.93 14.19 -15.66
C ASP A 185 10.51 14.75 -16.97
N ALA A 186 10.03 15.92 -17.39
CA ALA A 186 10.46 16.58 -18.63
C ALA A 186 10.41 15.66 -19.89
N GLY A 187 9.42 14.77 -19.96
CA GLY A 187 9.23 13.82 -21.08
C GLY A 187 10.08 12.55 -20.99
N ILE A 188 10.90 12.39 -19.95
CA ILE A 188 11.75 11.23 -19.71
C ILE A 188 11.10 10.33 -18.66
N ASN A 189 11.06 9.03 -18.90
CA ASN A 189 10.60 8.08 -17.88
C ASN A 189 11.63 7.99 -16.76
N THR A 190 11.21 8.40 -15.57
CA THR A 190 11.96 8.28 -14.33
C THR A 190 11.28 7.28 -13.42
N PHE A 191 12.06 6.65 -12.55
CA PHE A 191 11.61 5.63 -11.62
C PHE A 191 12.03 6.05 -10.23
N ASN A 192 11.08 6.13 -9.32
CA ASN A 192 11.29 6.70 -8.01
C ASN A 192 10.88 5.70 -6.93
N TRP A 193 11.65 5.65 -5.86
CA TRP A 193 11.18 4.98 -4.66
C TRP A 193 9.99 5.74 -4.09
N LEU A 194 8.87 5.03 -3.94
CA LEU A 194 7.77 5.55 -3.15
C LEU A 194 8.20 5.61 -1.68
N ARG A 195 7.67 6.62 -0.97
CA ARG A 195 7.85 6.74 0.48
C ARG A 195 7.18 5.59 1.24
N ARG A 196 6.15 4.97 0.64
CA ARG A 196 5.58 3.71 1.12
C ARG A 196 6.23 2.55 0.39
N ASP A 197 6.45 1.48 1.13
CA ASP A 197 6.93 0.22 0.58
C ASP A 197 5.84 -0.40 -0.30
N ASP A 198 5.92 -0.16 -1.60
CA ASP A 198 5.13 -0.88 -2.59
C ASP A 198 5.72 -2.27 -2.77
N ILE A 199 5.36 -3.18 -1.88
CA ILE A 199 5.90 -4.54 -1.83
C ILE A 199 4.83 -5.53 -2.25
N ASN A 200 5.17 -6.42 -3.18
CA ASN A 200 4.32 -7.54 -3.54
C ASN A 200 5.13 -8.83 -3.72
N THR A 201 4.47 -9.97 -3.57
CA THR A 201 5.06 -11.29 -3.84
C THR A 201 4.60 -11.77 -5.20
N CYS A 202 5.54 -12.02 -6.10
CA CYS A 202 5.27 -12.39 -7.49
C CYS A 202 5.89 -13.75 -7.81
N HIS A 203 5.28 -14.48 -8.74
CA HIS A 203 5.86 -15.71 -9.25
C HIS A 203 7.09 -15.40 -10.10
N LYS A 204 8.14 -16.24 -10.06
CA LYS A 204 9.37 -16.01 -10.83
C LYS A 204 9.16 -15.90 -12.34
N TYR A 205 8.12 -16.54 -12.88
CA TYR A 205 7.74 -16.44 -14.30
C TYR A 205 7.12 -15.10 -14.67
N ASN A 206 6.73 -14.28 -13.70
CA ASN A 206 6.34 -12.91 -13.94
C ASN A 206 7.56 -12.01 -14.12
N VAL A 207 8.79 -12.48 -13.90
CA VAL A 207 9.99 -11.70 -14.19
C VAL A 207 10.29 -11.80 -15.67
N ILE A 208 10.19 -10.68 -16.37
CA ILE A 208 10.25 -10.64 -17.84
C ILE A 208 11.58 -10.10 -18.37
N TYR A 209 12.33 -9.38 -17.53
CA TYR A 209 13.63 -8.82 -17.90
C TYR A 209 14.47 -8.52 -16.66
N GLY A 210 15.78 -8.71 -16.77
CA GLY A 210 16.75 -8.27 -15.78
C GLY A 210 17.94 -9.24 -15.65
N PRO A 211 18.91 -8.92 -14.79
CA PRO A 211 18.94 -7.74 -13.91
C PRO A 211 19.08 -6.41 -14.67
N ILE A 212 18.55 -5.34 -14.08
CA ILE A 212 18.43 -4.01 -14.69
C ILE A 212 19.38 -3.03 -14.02
N GLN A 213 20.02 -2.19 -14.83
CA GLN A 213 20.82 -1.08 -14.32
C GLN A 213 19.99 0.19 -14.18
N LEU A 214 20.08 0.79 -13.01
CA LEU A 214 19.48 2.09 -12.70
C LEU A 214 20.57 3.16 -12.66
N VAL A 215 20.31 4.31 -13.29
CA VAL A 215 21.21 5.46 -13.28
C VAL A 215 20.52 6.63 -12.57
N GLY A 216 21.21 7.25 -11.61
CA GLY A 216 20.72 8.43 -10.90
C GLY A 216 20.76 8.28 -9.37
N THR A 217 20.63 9.41 -8.67
CA THR A 217 20.61 9.48 -7.21
C THR A 217 19.27 10.07 -6.76
N GLY A 218 18.22 9.26 -6.75
CA GLY A 218 16.84 9.66 -6.44
C GLY A 218 15.88 9.23 -7.54
N SER A 219 15.68 10.08 -8.55
CA SER A 219 15.01 9.72 -9.79
C SER A 219 15.93 8.86 -10.64
N PHE A 220 15.59 7.58 -10.77
CA PHE A 220 16.34 6.64 -11.58
C PHE A 220 15.87 6.68 -13.04
N THR A 221 16.81 6.57 -13.97
CA THR A 221 16.52 6.18 -15.35
C THR A 221 16.95 4.73 -15.56
N VAL A 222 16.23 4.04 -16.45
CA VAL A 222 16.52 2.66 -16.82
C VAL A 222 17.19 2.68 -18.18
N VAL A 223 18.43 2.19 -18.25
CA VAL A 223 19.22 2.22 -19.49
C VAL A 223 18.56 1.34 -20.56
N GLU A 224 18.06 0.17 -20.17
CA GLU A 224 17.47 -0.82 -21.07
C GLU A 224 15.96 -0.65 -21.29
N LEU A 225 15.40 0.53 -21.03
CA LEU A 225 13.94 0.72 -20.96
C LEU A 225 13.22 0.32 -22.25
N GLU A 226 13.79 0.63 -23.41
CA GLU A 226 13.20 0.27 -24.71
C GLU A 226 13.22 -1.24 -24.96
N ASN A 227 14.24 -1.96 -24.45
CA ASN A 227 14.29 -3.42 -24.55
C ASN A 227 13.23 -4.07 -23.66
N ILE A 228 13.02 -3.53 -22.46
CA ILE A 228 11.98 -3.99 -21.54
C ILE A 228 10.59 -3.78 -22.14
N LYS A 229 10.34 -2.61 -22.76
CA LYS A 229 9.07 -2.34 -23.46
C LYS A 229 8.81 -3.34 -24.58
N LYS A 230 9.83 -3.68 -25.38
CA LYS A 230 9.72 -4.71 -26.43
C LYS A 230 9.42 -6.09 -25.84
N ALA A 231 10.09 -6.48 -24.76
CA ALA A 231 9.85 -7.76 -24.08
C ALA A 231 8.41 -7.86 -23.53
N SER A 232 7.92 -6.81 -22.87
CA SER A 232 6.55 -6.73 -22.37
C SER A 232 5.52 -6.81 -23.50
N ALA A 233 5.74 -6.08 -24.61
CA ALA A 233 4.83 -6.13 -25.76
C ALA A 233 4.76 -7.51 -26.43
N LEU A 234 5.87 -8.26 -26.46
CA LEU A 234 5.89 -9.64 -26.97
C LEU A 234 5.09 -10.59 -26.08
N LEU A 235 5.19 -10.44 -24.75
CA LEU A 235 4.41 -11.24 -23.80
C LEU A 235 2.91 -10.96 -23.93
N ILE A 236 2.50 -9.70 -23.98
CA ILE A 236 1.08 -9.32 -24.17
C ILE A 236 0.53 -9.93 -25.47
N LYS A 237 1.29 -9.87 -26.57
CA LYS A 237 0.87 -10.47 -27.85
C LYS A 237 0.73 -12.00 -27.79
N ASN A 238 1.50 -12.67 -26.95
CA ASN A 238 1.43 -14.13 -26.79
C ASN A 238 0.29 -14.56 -25.86
N HIS A 239 -0.11 -13.72 -24.89
CA HIS A 239 -1.25 -13.99 -24.01
C HIS A 239 -2.62 -13.72 -24.66
N CYS A 240 -2.68 -12.89 -25.70
CA CYS A 240 -3.91 -12.61 -26.46
C CYS A 240 -4.12 -13.52 -27.69
N LYS A 241 -3.33 -14.59 -27.85
CA LYS A 241 -3.56 -15.64 -28.85
C LYS A 241 -4.10 -16.90 -28.19
#